data_AF-A0A3Q3WYM3-F1
#
_entry.id   AF-A0A3Q3WYM3-F1
#
_cell.length_a   1.000
_cell.length_b   1.000
_cell.length_c   1.000
_cell.angle_alpha   90.00
_cell.angle_beta   90.00
_cell.angle_gamma   90.00
#
_symmetry.space_group_name_H-M   'P 1'
#
loop_
_entity.id
_entity.type
_entity.pdbx_description
1 polymer ?
#
loop_
_entity_poly.entity_id
_entity_poly.type
_entity_poly.pdbx_seq_one_letter_code
_entity_poly.pdbx_strand_id
1 'polypeptide(L)'
;LAEQQQSKYLDLYTILPSEISMQLAEVSLALGAIEDQRTREIKEEFSSRIHNISEKLKAISAKFKEKSPDVDHAKEEAKSLSVNLDSCGRVLSELDFSVQEFGRRNPLLSKQLGDSISKLSEMHHQTTRLTDCRSNWLKKAVCYLDEYNEMLDFIVRWSEKAKSLLRANIIWNSSVHLQEQIRLYQKIIFC
;
A
#
# COMPACT_ATOMS: atom_id res chain seq x y z
N LEU A 1 -55.82 -61.08 -8.53
CA LEU A 1 -56.68 -60.04 -7.90
C LEU A 1 -55.99 -59.41 -6.67
N ALA A 2 -55.46 -60.21 -5.74
CA ALA A 2 -54.75 -59.72 -4.55
C ALA A 2 -53.47 -58.90 -4.86
N GLU A 3 -52.61 -59.37 -5.77
CA GLU A 3 -51.38 -58.66 -6.16
C GLU A 3 -51.64 -57.30 -6.83
N GLN A 4 -52.71 -57.21 -7.64
CA GLN A 4 -53.08 -55.98 -8.34
C GLN A 4 -53.65 -54.93 -7.37
N GLN A 5 -54.33 -55.37 -6.30
CA GLN A 5 -54.75 -54.49 -5.21
C GLN A 5 -53.57 -54.06 -4.34
N GLN A 6 -52.60 -54.95 -4.10
CA GLN A 6 -51.40 -54.65 -3.34
C GLN A 6 -50.50 -53.61 -4.06
N SER A 7 -50.36 -53.71 -5.38
CA SER A 7 -49.69 -52.70 -6.21
C SER A 7 -50.39 -51.34 -6.15
N LYS A 8 -51.73 -51.31 -6.29
CA LYS A 8 -52.51 -50.07 -6.12
C LYS A 8 -52.41 -49.46 -4.72
N TYR A 9 -52.28 -50.30 -3.69
CA TYR A 9 -52.14 -49.85 -2.30
C TYR A 9 -50.74 -49.28 -2.04
N LEU A 10 -49.70 -49.86 -2.67
CA LEU A 10 -48.33 -49.36 -2.60
C LEU A 10 -48.18 -48.03 -3.37
N ASP A 11 -48.79 -47.91 -4.55
CA ASP A 11 -48.82 -46.68 -5.35
C ASP A 11 -49.50 -45.51 -4.60
N LEU A 12 -50.47 -45.81 -3.74
CA LEU A 12 -51.12 -44.79 -2.90
C LEU A 12 -50.19 -44.22 -1.82
N TYR A 13 -49.21 -45.00 -1.35
CA TYR A 13 -48.21 -44.58 -0.35
C TYR A 13 -46.99 -43.89 -0.97
N THR A 14 -46.78 -44.03 -2.28
CA THR A 14 -45.71 -43.31 -3.01
C THR A 14 -46.17 -41.96 -3.56
N ILE A 15 -47.49 -41.72 -3.65
CA ILE A 15 -48.06 -40.44 -4.07
C ILE A 15 -48.14 -39.50 -2.87
N LEU A 16 -47.24 -38.52 -2.83
CA LEU A 16 -47.32 -37.41 -1.89
C LEU A 16 -48.63 -36.63 -2.17
N PRO A 17 -49.47 -36.31 -1.15
CA PRO A 17 -50.65 -35.48 -1.35
C PRO A 17 -50.32 -34.20 -2.12
N SER A 18 -51.17 -33.83 -3.09
CA SER A 18 -50.90 -32.71 -4.02
C SER A 18 -50.59 -31.40 -3.29
N GLU A 19 -51.25 -31.18 -2.15
CA GLU A 19 -51.02 -30.03 -1.28
C GLU A 19 -49.58 -29.98 -0.73
N ILE A 20 -49.04 -31.12 -0.32
CA ILE A 20 -47.66 -31.22 0.20
C ILE A 20 -46.65 -31.06 -0.95
N SER A 21 -46.95 -31.61 -2.13
CA SER A 21 -46.13 -31.41 -3.33
C SER A 21 -46.07 -29.93 -3.74
N MET A 22 -47.22 -29.23 -3.69
CA MET A 22 -47.32 -27.81 -3.98
C MET A 22 -46.53 -26.97 -2.96
N GLN A 23 -46.72 -27.22 -1.67
CA GLN A 23 -45.97 -26.54 -0.60
C GLN A 23 -44.46 -26.78 -0.73
N LEU A 24 -44.02 -27.98 -1.08
CA LEU A 24 -42.59 -28.27 -1.29
C LEU A 24 -42.01 -27.50 -2.49
N ALA A 25 -42.77 -27.37 -3.58
CA ALA A 25 -42.36 -26.57 -4.73
C ALA A 25 -42.30 -25.07 -4.39
N GLU A 26 -43.28 -24.55 -3.64
CA GLU A 26 -43.29 -23.16 -3.16
C GLU A 26 -42.10 -22.87 -2.25
N VAL A 27 -41.81 -23.77 -1.29
CA VAL A 27 -40.64 -23.66 -0.41
C VAL A 27 -39.34 -23.71 -1.21
N SER A 28 -39.24 -24.60 -2.21
CA SER A 28 -38.04 -24.69 -3.06
C SER A 28 -37.82 -23.41 -3.88
N LEU A 29 -38.89 -22.82 -4.42
CA LEU A 29 -38.83 -21.54 -5.13
C LEU A 29 -38.45 -20.39 -4.20
N ALA A 30 -39.05 -20.31 -3.01
CA ALA A 30 -38.73 -19.29 -2.03
C ALA A 30 -37.26 -19.40 -1.57
N LEU A 31 -36.78 -20.62 -1.33
CA LEU A 31 -35.39 -20.88 -0.99
C LEU A 31 -34.44 -20.43 -2.11
N GLY A 32 -34.74 -20.79 -3.36
CA GLY A 32 -33.96 -20.35 -4.51
C GLY A 32 -33.91 -18.83 -4.64
N ALA A 33 -35.03 -18.14 -4.44
CA ALA A 33 -35.08 -16.68 -4.47
C ALA A 33 -34.23 -16.03 -3.36
N ILE A 34 -34.23 -16.62 -2.15
CA ILE A 34 -33.39 -16.18 -1.03
C ILE A 34 -31.90 -16.41 -1.34
N GLU A 35 -31.55 -17.57 -1.90
CA GLU A 35 -30.17 -17.89 -2.28
C GLU A 35 -29.64 -16.97 -3.38
N ASP A 36 -30.45 -16.68 -4.40
CA ASP A 36 -30.12 -15.73 -5.46
C ASP A 36 -29.93 -14.31 -4.91
N GLN A 37 -30.83 -13.87 -4.04
CA GLN A 37 -30.74 -12.57 -3.39
C GLN A 37 -29.45 -12.44 -2.58
N ARG A 38 -29.14 -13.45 -1.75
CA ARG A 38 -27.92 -13.48 -0.95
C ARG A 38 -26.66 -13.48 -1.82
N THR A 39 -26.70 -14.19 -2.94
CA THR A 39 -25.59 -14.22 -3.90
C THR A 39 -25.35 -12.86 -4.54
N ARG A 40 -26.41 -12.10 -4.85
CA ARG A 40 -26.29 -10.71 -5.34
C ARG A 40 -25.69 -9.78 -4.29
N GLU A 41 -26.16 -9.84 -3.05
CA GLU A 41 -25.65 -9.00 -1.95
C GLU A 41 -24.16 -9.22 -1.71
N ILE A 42 -23.72 -10.49 -1.63
CA ILE A 42 -22.29 -10.83 -1.47
C ILE A 42 -21.47 -10.30 -2.65
N LYS A 43 -21.96 -10.42 -3.88
CA LYS A 43 -21.28 -9.88 -5.06
C LYS A 43 -21.13 -8.36 -5.00
N GLU A 44 -22.18 -7.66 -4.57
CA GLU A 44 -22.16 -6.20 -4.41
C GLU A 44 -21.18 -5.76 -3.32
N GLU A 45 -21.13 -6.49 -2.20
CA GLU A 45 -20.14 -6.27 -1.13
C GLU A 45 -18.71 -6.41 -1.66
N PHE A 46 -18.40 -7.49 -2.38
CA PHE A 46 -17.09 -7.67 -3.00
C PHE A 46 -16.77 -6.55 -3.99
N SER A 47 -17.73 -6.17 -4.83
CA SER A 47 -17.54 -5.08 -5.80
C SER A 47 -17.23 -3.75 -5.10
N SER A 48 -17.90 -3.46 -3.98
CA SER A 48 -17.65 -2.29 -3.15
C SER A 48 -16.26 -2.33 -2.51
N ARG A 49 -15.84 -3.48 -1.97
CA ARG A 49 -14.49 -3.67 -1.41
C ARG A 49 -13.41 -3.48 -2.48
N ILE A 50 -13.58 -4.06 -3.66
CA ILE A 50 -12.66 -3.89 -4.80
C ILE A 50 -12.54 -2.40 -5.15
N HIS A 51 -13.66 -1.70 -5.26
CA HIS A 51 -13.67 -0.27 -5.56
C HIS A 51 -12.95 0.55 -4.48
N ASN A 52 -13.21 0.29 -3.20
CA ASN A 52 -12.56 0.98 -2.09
C ASN A 52 -11.04 0.83 -2.11
N ILE A 53 -10.54 -0.40 -2.31
CA ILE A 53 -9.09 -0.65 -2.39
C ILE A 53 -8.50 0.04 -3.63
N SER A 54 -9.21 0.03 -4.76
CA SER A 54 -8.76 0.73 -5.97
C SER A 54 -8.58 2.23 -5.74
N GLU A 55 -9.56 2.89 -5.11
CA GLU A 55 -9.46 4.32 -4.81
C GLU A 55 -8.33 4.61 -3.81
N LYS A 56 -8.15 3.77 -2.78
CA LYS A 56 -7.00 3.89 -1.86
C LYS A 56 -5.67 3.75 -2.58
N LEU A 57 -5.50 2.77 -3.47
CA LEU A 57 -4.27 2.59 -4.23
C LEU A 57 -3.99 3.77 -5.16
N LYS A 58 -5.02 4.32 -5.83
CA LYS A 58 -4.89 5.54 -6.64
C LYS A 58 -4.46 6.73 -5.79
N ALA A 59 -5.05 6.92 -4.61
CA ALA A 59 -4.69 8.00 -3.71
C ALA A 59 -3.24 7.88 -3.21
N ILE A 60 -2.80 6.67 -2.84
CA ILE A 60 -1.41 6.40 -2.46
C ILE A 60 -0.47 6.69 -3.64
N SER A 61 -0.79 6.21 -4.85
CA SER A 61 0.00 6.45 -6.05
C SER A 61 0.10 7.94 -6.40
N ALA A 62 -0.98 8.70 -6.24
CA ALA A 62 -0.99 10.15 -6.46
C ALA A 62 -0.10 10.87 -5.44
N LYS A 63 -0.22 10.50 -4.15
CA LYS A 63 0.60 11.04 -3.07
C LYS A 63 2.10 10.83 -3.30
N PHE A 64 2.51 9.66 -3.81
CA PHE A 64 3.92 9.41 -4.14
C PHE A 64 4.47 10.30 -5.26
N LYS A 65 3.62 10.93 -6.08
CA LYS A 65 4.01 11.87 -7.14
C LYS A 65 4.09 13.32 -6.67
N GLU A 66 3.54 13.62 -5.49
CA GLU A 66 3.61 14.96 -4.90
C GLU A 66 5.03 15.27 -4.40
N LYS A 67 5.40 16.56 -4.44
CA LYS A 67 6.66 17.03 -3.87
C LYS A 67 6.47 17.34 -2.39
N SER A 68 7.36 16.80 -1.57
CA SER A 68 7.48 17.14 -0.15
C SER A 68 8.34 18.41 0.02
N PRO A 69 8.13 19.18 1.10
CA PRO A 69 8.87 20.43 1.34
C PRO A 69 10.37 20.20 1.60
N ASP A 70 10.72 19.13 2.30
CA ASP A 70 12.10 18.72 2.57
C ASP A 70 12.23 17.20 2.67
N VAL A 71 13.46 16.73 2.87
CA VAL A 71 13.83 15.31 2.89
C VAL A 71 13.26 14.58 4.10
N ASP A 72 13.11 15.25 5.24
CA ASP A 72 12.59 14.64 6.47
C ASP A 72 11.08 14.42 6.36
N HIS A 73 10.34 15.42 5.87
CA HIS A 73 8.93 15.26 5.54
C HIS A 73 8.73 14.17 4.49
N ALA A 74 9.56 14.14 3.44
CA ALA A 74 9.46 13.12 2.40
C ALA A 74 9.68 11.70 2.94
N LYS A 75 10.57 11.53 3.92
CA LYS A 75 10.83 10.24 4.59
C LYS A 75 9.61 9.77 5.39
N GLU A 76 9.03 10.65 6.21
CA GLU A 76 7.90 10.28 7.05
C GLU A 76 6.65 10.00 6.22
N GLU A 77 6.38 10.83 5.21
CA GLU A 77 5.30 10.57 4.24
C GLU A 77 5.50 9.24 3.52
N ALA A 78 6.70 8.95 3.01
CA ALA A 78 6.99 7.69 2.33
C ALA A 78 6.79 6.46 3.25
N LYS A 79 7.19 6.58 4.52
CA LYS A 79 6.98 5.52 5.53
C LYS A 79 5.50 5.28 5.80
N SER A 80 4.74 6.35 6.03
CA SER A 80 3.29 6.28 6.24
C SER A 80 2.56 5.67 5.04
N LEU A 81 2.89 6.12 3.83
CA LEU A 81 2.31 5.61 2.58
C LEU A 81 2.66 4.13 2.34
N SER A 82 3.88 3.70 2.67
CA SER A 82 4.27 2.30 2.60
C SER A 82 3.42 1.43 3.51
N VAL A 83 3.19 1.84 4.76
CA VAL A 83 2.33 1.10 5.70
C VAL A 83 0.90 0.98 5.18
N ASN A 84 0.36 2.05 4.60
CA ASN A 84 -0.97 2.04 3.98
C ASN A 84 -1.02 1.10 2.76
N LEU A 85 0.02 1.08 1.93
CA LEU A 85 0.13 0.18 0.79
C LEU A 85 0.22 -1.29 1.21
N ASP A 86 0.98 -1.60 2.26
CA ASP A 86 1.06 -2.94 2.83
C ASP A 86 -0.29 -3.39 3.39
N SER A 87 -1.02 -2.46 4.03
CA SER A 87 -2.38 -2.73 4.49
C SER A 87 -3.34 -3.03 3.34
N CYS A 88 -3.27 -2.27 2.24
CA CYS A 88 -4.03 -2.57 1.04
C CYS A 88 -3.69 -3.96 0.49
N GLY A 89 -2.42 -4.35 0.50
CA GLY A 89 -1.97 -5.67 0.08
C GLY A 89 -2.58 -6.80 0.91
N ARG A 90 -2.58 -6.66 2.24
CA ARG A 90 -3.21 -7.65 3.15
C ARG A 90 -4.72 -7.79 2.90
N VAL A 91 -5.44 -6.67 2.82
CA VAL A 91 -6.88 -6.67 2.58
C VAL A 91 -7.21 -7.25 1.19
N LEU A 92 -6.36 -6.99 0.20
CA LEU A 92 -6.50 -7.56 -1.15
C LEU A 92 -6.34 -9.09 -1.14
N SER A 93 -5.34 -9.62 -0.42
CA SER A 93 -5.16 -11.07 -0.28
C SER A 93 -6.32 -11.76 0.43
N GLU A 94 -6.86 -11.14 1.49
CA GLU A 94 -8.05 -11.65 2.19
C GLU A 94 -9.29 -11.64 1.29
N LEU A 95 -9.46 -10.57 0.50
CA LEU A 95 -10.55 -10.45 -0.46
C LEU A 95 -10.44 -11.49 -1.59
N ASP A 96 -9.24 -11.71 -2.11
CA ASP A 96 -8.98 -12.75 -3.11
C ASP A 96 -9.36 -14.14 -2.60
N PHE A 97 -8.92 -14.49 -1.39
CA PHE A 97 -9.31 -15.73 -0.74
C PHE A 97 -10.85 -15.84 -0.57
N SER A 98 -11.50 -14.76 -0.13
CA SER A 98 -12.96 -14.73 0.05
C SER A 98 -13.72 -14.93 -1.27
N VAL A 99 -13.23 -14.34 -2.37
CA VAL A 99 -13.82 -14.50 -3.71
C VAL A 99 -13.60 -15.92 -4.26
N GLN A 100 -12.46 -16.55 -3.96
CA GLN A 100 -12.20 -17.94 -4.32
C GLN A 100 -13.14 -18.90 -3.58
N GLU A 101 -13.32 -18.71 -2.27
CA GLU A 101 -14.27 -19.51 -1.48
C GLU A 101 -15.72 -19.33 -1.95
N PHE A 102 -16.13 -18.08 -2.23
CA PHE A 102 -17.43 -17.79 -2.85
C PHE A 102 -17.59 -18.49 -4.22
N GLY A 103 -16.51 -18.57 -4.99
CA GLY A 103 -16.46 -19.23 -6.29
C GLY A 103 -16.72 -20.72 -6.30
N ARG A 104 -16.56 -21.41 -5.17
CA ARG A 104 -16.90 -22.83 -5.05
C ARG A 104 -18.37 -23.11 -5.33
N ARG A 105 -19.26 -22.17 -5.00
CA ARG A 105 -20.70 -22.25 -5.29
C ARG A 105 -21.12 -21.36 -6.47
N ASN A 106 -20.30 -20.36 -6.82
CA ASN A 106 -20.63 -19.33 -7.82
C ASN A 106 -19.49 -19.11 -8.83
N PRO A 107 -19.16 -20.11 -9.69
CA PRO A 107 -17.94 -20.08 -10.51
C PRO A 107 -17.92 -18.93 -11.53
N LEU A 108 -19.07 -18.60 -12.14
CA LEU A 108 -19.15 -17.51 -13.12
C LEU A 108 -18.92 -16.13 -12.49
N LEU A 109 -19.51 -15.88 -11.32
CA LEU A 109 -19.36 -14.61 -10.61
C LEU A 109 -17.95 -14.47 -10.03
N SER A 110 -17.40 -15.55 -9.49
CA SER A 110 -16.03 -15.57 -8.97
C SER A 110 -15.02 -15.29 -10.08
N LYS A 111 -15.22 -15.79 -11.30
CA LYS A 111 -14.38 -15.41 -12.44
C LYS A 111 -14.38 -13.90 -12.70
N GLN A 112 -15.57 -13.27 -12.75
CA GLN A 112 -15.68 -11.82 -12.97
C GLN A 112 -14.99 -10.99 -11.87
N LEU A 113 -15.18 -11.40 -10.61
CA LEU A 113 -14.55 -10.76 -9.45
C LEU A 113 -13.03 -11.02 -9.44
N GLY A 114 -12.59 -12.21 -9.81
CA GLY A 114 -11.19 -12.61 -9.92
C GLY A 114 -10.43 -11.82 -10.98
N ASP A 115 -11.05 -11.53 -12.13
CA ASP A 115 -10.47 -10.64 -13.14
C ASP A 115 -10.26 -9.22 -12.59
N SER A 116 -11.22 -8.74 -11.79
CA SER A 116 -11.15 -7.43 -11.14
C SER A 116 -10.08 -7.39 -10.04
N ILE A 117 -9.96 -8.45 -9.24
CA ILE A 117 -8.90 -8.63 -8.25
C ILE A 117 -7.53 -8.70 -8.92
N SER A 118 -7.40 -9.41 -10.04
CA SER A 118 -6.12 -9.51 -10.77
C SER A 118 -5.62 -8.14 -11.23
N LYS A 119 -6.52 -7.31 -11.78
CA LYS A 119 -6.20 -5.93 -12.14
C LYS A 119 -5.80 -5.08 -10.92
N LEU A 120 -6.45 -5.30 -9.79
CA LEU A 120 -6.16 -4.60 -8.54
C LEU A 120 -4.79 -5.02 -7.96
N SER A 121 -4.45 -6.30 -8.06
CA SER A 121 -3.13 -6.85 -7.70
C SER A 121 -2.03 -6.28 -8.58
N GLU A 122 -2.26 -6.13 -9.88
CA GLU A 122 -1.31 -5.46 -10.76
C GLU A 122 -1.09 -4.00 -10.36
N MET A 123 -2.16 -3.27 -10.03
CA MET A 123 -2.08 -1.88 -9.56
C MET A 123 -1.33 -1.76 -8.23
N HIS A 124 -1.57 -2.67 -7.29
CA HIS A 124 -0.83 -2.75 -6.03
C HIS A 124 0.66 -2.99 -6.29
N HIS A 125 0.99 -3.94 -7.16
CA HIS A 125 2.38 -4.25 -7.51
C HIS A 125 3.08 -3.06 -8.17
N GLN A 126 2.43 -2.38 -9.12
CA GLN A 126 2.96 -1.17 -9.76
C GLN A 126 3.21 -0.05 -8.72
N THR A 127 2.30 0.13 -7.77
CA THR A 127 2.45 1.13 -6.69
C THR A 127 3.57 0.78 -5.73
N THR A 128 3.79 -0.52 -5.47
CA THR A 128 4.92 -1.01 -4.67
C THR A 128 6.25 -0.64 -5.34
N ARG A 129 6.38 -0.87 -6.64
CA ARG A 129 7.59 -0.49 -7.39
C ARG A 129 7.88 1.01 -7.36
N LEU A 130 6.83 1.84 -7.43
CA LEU A 130 6.98 3.30 -7.28
C LEU A 130 7.53 3.67 -5.90
N THR A 131 7.05 2.99 -4.84
CA THR A 131 7.51 3.16 -3.47
C THR A 131 8.99 2.81 -3.33
N ASP A 132 9.43 1.70 -3.93
CA ASP A 132 10.84 1.28 -3.93
C ASP A 132 11.74 2.29 -4.64
N CYS A 133 11.31 2.77 -5.81
CA CYS A 133 12.02 3.81 -6.55
C CYS A 133 12.15 5.10 -5.73
N ARG A 134 11.06 5.55 -5.10
CA ARG A 134 11.05 6.74 -4.22
C ARG A 134 11.98 6.56 -3.03
N SER A 135 11.94 5.40 -2.38
CA SER A 135 12.80 5.05 -1.24
C SER A 135 14.29 5.09 -1.62
N ASN A 136 14.65 4.50 -2.75
CA ASN A 136 16.03 4.52 -3.25
C ASN A 136 16.51 5.95 -3.58
N TRP A 137 15.63 6.77 -4.16
CA TRP A 137 15.95 8.17 -4.44
C TRP A 137 16.13 8.97 -3.14
N LEU A 138 15.24 8.77 -2.15
CA LEU A 138 15.33 9.44 -0.85
C LEU A 138 16.63 9.08 -0.12
N LYS A 139 17.05 7.81 -0.15
CA LYS A 139 18.34 7.39 0.42
C LYS A 139 19.51 8.18 -0.20
N LYS A 140 19.52 8.35 -1.52
CA LYS A 140 20.55 9.14 -2.21
C LYS A 140 20.49 10.63 -1.85
N ALA A 141 19.29 11.21 -1.81
CA ALA A 141 19.09 12.61 -1.46
C ALA A 141 19.60 12.93 -0.05
N VAL A 142 19.40 12.02 0.91
CA VAL A 142 19.95 12.14 2.27
C VAL A 142 21.46 12.16 2.24
N CYS A 143 22.10 11.20 1.56
CA CYS A 143 23.56 11.15 1.46
C CYS A 143 24.14 12.45 0.87
N TYR A 144 23.55 12.98 -0.21
CA TYR A 144 24.01 14.25 -0.79
C TYR A 144 23.79 15.44 0.15
N LEU A 145 22.71 15.45 0.92
CA LEU A 145 22.47 16.51 1.90
C LEU A 145 23.49 16.45 3.04
N ASP A 146 23.84 15.24 3.50
CA ASP A 146 24.86 15.02 4.53
C ASP A 146 26.23 15.51 4.03
N GLU A 147 26.65 15.10 2.82
CA GLU A 147 27.90 15.56 2.19
C GLU A 147 27.94 17.10 2.03
N TYR A 148 26.82 17.69 1.60
CA TYR A 148 26.70 19.15 1.49
C TYR A 148 26.85 19.84 2.85
N ASN A 149 26.17 19.33 3.88
CA ASN A 149 26.24 19.90 5.23
C ASN A 149 27.64 19.78 5.83
N GLU A 150 28.36 18.69 5.58
CA GLU A 150 29.76 18.54 5.99
C GLU A 150 30.66 19.59 5.32
N MET A 151 30.53 19.79 4.01
CA MET A 151 31.28 20.83 3.30
C MET A 151 30.92 22.24 3.79
N LEU A 152 29.63 22.50 4.04
CA LEU A 152 29.16 23.77 4.57
C LEU A 152 29.75 24.04 5.96
N ASP A 153 29.72 23.06 6.86
CA ASP A 153 30.31 23.18 8.21
C ASP A 153 31.82 23.46 8.12
N PHE A 154 32.53 22.78 7.22
CA PHE A 154 33.95 23.04 6.97
C PHE A 154 34.19 24.49 6.51
N ILE A 155 33.46 24.96 5.50
CA ILE A 155 33.61 26.33 4.95
C ILE A 155 33.27 27.37 6.03
N VAL A 156 32.20 27.16 6.80
CA VAL A 156 31.80 28.06 7.88
C VAL A 156 32.91 28.14 8.94
N ARG A 157 33.42 27.01 9.42
CA ARG A 157 34.53 26.98 10.40
C ARG A 157 35.80 27.65 9.87
N TRP A 158 36.16 27.36 8.61
CA TRP A 158 37.29 28.00 7.97
C TRP A 158 37.11 29.52 7.90
N SER A 159 35.91 29.98 7.51
CA SER A 159 35.59 31.40 7.40
C SER A 159 35.65 32.12 8.74
N GLU A 160 35.16 31.51 9.82
CA GLU A 160 35.23 32.08 11.17
C GLU A 160 36.67 32.13 11.69
N LYS A 161 37.47 31.09 11.41
CA LYS A 161 38.90 31.09 11.74
C LYS A 161 39.64 32.20 11.00
N ALA A 162 39.40 32.37 9.71
CA ALA A 162 39.98 33.45 8.91
C ALA A 162 39.59 34.83 9.46
N LYS A 163 38.30 35.05 9.77
CA LYS A 163 37.82 36.29 10.41
C LYS A 163 38.49 36.56 11.76
N SER A 164 38.65 35.53 12.61
CA SER A 164 39.29 35.69 13.92
C SER A 164 40.75 36.13 13.82
N LEU A 165 41.50 35.60 12.83
CA LEU A 165 42.88 36.02 12.61
C LEU A 165 42.97 37.44 12.07
N LEU A 166 42.12 37.81 11.12
CA LEU A 166 42.08 39.16 10.57
C LEU A 166 41.74 40.23 11.62
N ARG A 167 40.94 39.87 12.65
CA ARG A 167 40.57 40.76 13.75
C ARG A 167 41.56 40.74 14.92
N ALA A 168 42.50 39.80 14.95
CA ALA A 168 43.48 39.72 16.03
C ALA A 168 44.39 40.95 15.98
N ASN A 169 44.44 41.70 17.09
CA ASN A 169 45.29 42.88 17.17
C ASN A 169 46.75 42.43 17.35
N ILE A 170 47.63 42.77 16.40
CA ILE A 170 48.98 42.22 16.38
C ILE A 170 49.96 43.23 17.00
N ILE A 171 50.58 42.84 18.11
CA ILE A 171 51.64 43.61 18.77
C ILE A 171 52.99 43.10 18.25
N TRP A 172 53.62 43.89 17.38
CA TRP A 172 54.89 43.53 16.73
C TRP A 172 56.09 44.01 17.56
N ASN A 173 56.53 43.21 18.53
CA ASN A 173 57.70 43.53 19.37
C ASN A 173 58.93 42.63 19.09
N SER A 174 58.84 41.64 18.20
CA SER A 174 59.98 40.81 17.78
C SER A 174 59.80 40.20 16.38
N SER A 175 60.91 39.83 15.73
CA SER A 175 60.91 39.12 14.43
C SER A 175 60.33 37.71 14.51
N VAL A 176 60.37 37.07 15.68
CA VAL A 176 59.79 35.75 15.94
C VAL A 176 58.26 35.80 15.83
N HIS A 177 57.63 36.83 16.42
CA HIS A 177 56.17 37.00 16.33
C HIS A 177 55.69 37.25 14.88
N LEU A 178 56.51 37.87 14.04
CA LEU A 178 56.27 38.01 12.60
C LEU A 178 56.29 36.66 11.86
N GLN A 179 57.33 35.84 12.07
CA GLN A 179 57.42 34.53 11.43
C GLN A 179 56.29 33.59 11.87
N GLU A 180 55.92 33.63 13.15
CA GLU A 180 54.86 32.78 13.68
C GLU A 180 53.49 33.15 13.09
N GLN A 181 53.22 34.44 12.89
CA GLN A 181 52.01 34.87 12.20
C GLN A 181 52.00 34.47 10.72
N ILE A 182 53.10 34.66 9.99
CA ILE A 182 53.21 34.21 8.59
C ILE A 182 52.89 32.70 8.50
N ARG A 183 53.42 31.90 9.43
CA ARG A 183 53.15 30.45 9.48
C ARG A 183 51.69 30.11 9.79
N LEU A 184 51.03 30.88 10.65
CA LEU A 184 49.60 30.71 10.95
C LEU A 184 48.71 31.08 9.77
N TYR A 185 49.00 32.18 9.07
CA TYR A 185 48.28 32.56 7.85
C TYR A 185 48.48 31.53 6.73
N GLN A 186 49.70 31.01 6.54
CA GLN A 186 49.98 29.95 5.57
C GLN A 186 49.15 28.68 5.86
N LYS A 187 49.01 28.29 7.13
CA LYS A 187 48.19 27.12 7.50
C LYS A 187 46.70 27.25 7.19
N ILE A 188 46.16 28.45 7.00
CA ILE A 188 44.76 28.65 6.61
C ILE A 188 44.58 28.64 5.10
N ILE A 189 45.61 29.05 4.35
CA ILE A 189 45.59 29.07 2.87
C ILE A 189 45.70 27.65 2.31
N PHE A 190 46.35 26.72 3.02
CA PHE A 190 46.63 25.35 2.57
C PHE A 190 45.80 24.26 3.29
N CYS A 191 44.72 24.63 3.98
CA CYS A 191 43.73 23.70 4.54
C CYS A 191 42.47 23.70 3.68
#